data_AF-E4UAT1-F1
#
_entry.id   AF-E4UAT1-F1
#
_cell.length_a   1.000
_cell.length_b   1.000
_cell.length_c   1.000
_cell.angle_alpha   90.00
_cell.angle_beta   90.00
_cell.angle_gamma   90.00
#
_symmetry.space_group_name_H-M   'P 1'
#
loop_
_entity.id
_entity.type
_entity.pdbx_description
1 polymer ?
#
loop_
_entity_poly.entity_id
_entity_poly.type
_entity_poly.pdbx_seq_one_letter_code
_entity_poly.pdbx_strand_id
1 'polypeptide(L)'
;MNYELLDYTTFIERPDRKISREIDFGVHWRMLDDRSPSPWRVSWIERTGELYAVEVAPLGHRRAILLGQYAERDEVEALLDGWAERPMRIGPMINPHYISPVS
;
A
#
# COMPACT_ATOMS: atom_id res chain seq x y z
N MET A 1 11.62 5.96 -10.58
CA MET A 1 10.30 5.72 -9.96
C MET A 1 10.57 5.80 -8.47
N ASN A 2 10.10 6.85 -7.78
CA ASN A 2 10.54 7.16 -6.41
C ASN A 2 9.41 6.83 -5.43
N TYR A 3 9.37 5.58 -4.97
CA TYR A 3 8.64 5.20 -3.77
C TYR A 3 9.65 4.70 -2.74
N GLU A 4 9.36 4.91 -1.47
CA GLU A 4 10.19 4.41 -0.38
C GLU A 4 9.79 2.96 -0.07
N LEU A 5 10.77 2.07 -0.02
CA LEU A 5 10.59 0.70 0.46
C LEU A 5 10.81 0.69 1.98
N LEU A 6 9.79 0.25 2.70
CA LEU A 6 9.78 0.15 4.16
C LEU A 6 9.92 -1.32 4.56
N ASP A 7 10.51 -1.59 5.73
CA ASP A 7 10.35 -2.89 6.38
C ASP A 7 8.92 -2.98 6.94
N TYR A 8 8.15 -3.99 6.52
CA TYR A 8 6.75 -4.12 6.90
C TYR A 8 6.57 -4.34 8.41
N THR A 9 7.48 -5.08 9.05
CA THR A 9 7.38 -5.37 10.49
C THR A 9 7.49 -4.08 11.29
N THR A 10 8.52 -3.29 11.03
CA THR A 10 8.67 -1.97 11.67
C THR A 10 7.54 -1.02 11.28
N PHE A 11 7.08 -1.05 10.03
CA PHE A 11 5.96 -0.22 9.57
C PHE A 11 4.69 -0.52 10.36
N ILE A 12 4.28 -1.77 10.50
CA ILE A 12 2.99 -2.12 11.10
C ILE A 12 3.00 -2.07 12.65
N GLU A 13 4.18 -2.13 13.27
CA GLU A 13 4.33 -2.13 14.72
C GLU A 13 4.06 -0.77 15.40
N ARG A 14 3.96 0.33 14.64
CA ARG A 14 3.59 1.61 15.23
C ARG A 14 2.23 1.51 15.95
N PRO A 15 2.10 2.01 17.20
CA PRO A 15 0.91 1.79 18.01
C PRO A 15 -0.40 2.26 17.37
N ASP A 16 -0.37 3.34 16.61
CA ASP A 16 -1.51 3.91 15.88
C ASP A 16 -2.01 3.01 14.76
N ARG A 17 -1.11 2.29 14.08
CA ARG A 17 -1.42 1.30 13.03
C ARG A 17 -1.90 -0.02 13.63
N LYS A 18 -1.17 -0.53 14.62
CA LYS A 18 -1.37 -1.87 15.21
C LYS A 18 -2.75 -2.09 15.84
N ILE A 19 -3.37 -1.05 16.39
CA ILE A 19 -4.68 -1.14 17.05
C ILE A 19 -5.83 -0.62 16.18
N SER A 20 -5.54 -0.26 14.93
CA SER A 20 -6.53 0.24 13.97
C SER A 20 -7.07 -0.90 13.11
N ARG A 21 -8.26 -0.69 12.56
CA ARG A 21 -8.84 -1.57 11.56
C ARG A 21 -8.09 -1.42 10.24
N GLU A 22 -7.64 -2.54 9.69
CA GLU A 22 -7.17 -2.64 8.30
C GLU A 22 -8.34 -3.03 7.38
N ILE A 23 -8.46 -2.34 6.24
CA ILE A 23 -9.38 -2.68 5.15
C ILE A 23 -8.56 -3.17 3.97
N ASP A 24 -8.77 -4.42 3.57
CA ASP A 24 -8.02 -5.07 2.50
C ASP A 24 -8.67 -4.86 1.12
N PHE A 25 -7.85 -4.49 0.15
CA PHE A 25 -8.20 -4.31 -1.27
C PHE A 25 -7.50 -5.35 -2.14
N GLY A 26 -7.39 -6.58 -1.62
CA GLY A 26 -6.90 -7.75 -2.36
C GLY A 26 -5.38 -7.90 -2.45
N VAL A 27 -4.98 -9.08 -2.96
CA VAL A 27 -3.58 -9.59 -2.88
C VAL A 27 -2.92 -9.80 -4.25
N HIS A 28 -3.55 -9.36 -5.35
CA HIS A 28 -3.08 -9.68 -6.71
C HIS A 28 -2.33 -8.52 -7.36
N TRP A 29 -1.92 -7.52 -6.57
CA TRP A 29 -1.25 -6.32 -7.04
C TRP A 29 0.17 -6.62 -7.48
N ARG A 30 0.65 -5.90 -8.51
CA ARG A 30 1.98 -6.10 -9.12
C ARG A 30 2.74 -4.80 -9.23
N MET A 31 4.05 -4.80 -9.03
CA MET A 31 4.87 -3.62 -9.31
C MET A 31 4.92 -3.35 -10.82
N LEU A 32 4.89 -2.07 -11.23
CA LEU A 32 5.07 -1.68 -12.64
C LEU A 32 6.47 -2.02 -13.16
N ASP A 33 7.50 -1.90 -12.33
CA ASP A 33 8.91 -2.17 -12.66
C ASP A 33 9.30 -3.59 -12.23
N ASP A 34 8.64 -4.57 -12.85
CA ASP A 34 8.64 -5.98 -12.49
C ASP A 34 10.02 -6.68 -12.49
N ARG A 35 10.85 -6.40 -11.47
CA ARG A 35 12.06 -7.17 -11.13
C ARG A 35 11.77 -8.27 -10.10
N SER A 36 10.58 -8.27 -9.50
CA SER A 36 10.16 -9.28 -8.52
C SER A 36 8.74 -9.74 -8.84
N PRO A 37 8.54 -11.04 -9.15
CA PRO A 37 7.24 -11.60 -9.49
C PRO A 37 6.34 -11.81 -8.27
N SER A 38 6.67 -11.26 -7.09
CA SER A 38 5.85 -11.39 -5.90
C SER A 38 4.54 -10.59 -6.03
N PRO A 39 3.40 -11.16 -5.64
CA PRO A 39 2.17 -10.39 -5.52
C PRO A 39 2.24 -9.45 -4.30
N TRP A 40 1.42 -8.41 -4.33
CA TRP A 40 1.29 -7.45 -3.24
C TRP A 40 -0.15 -7.39 -2.75
N ARG A 41 -0.33 -7.19 -1.44
CA ARG A 41 -1.60 -6.85 -0.81
C ARG A 41 -1.68 -5.35 -0.64
N VAL A 42 -2.81 -4.74 -0.98
CA VAL A 42 -3.08 -3.33 -0.68
C VAL A 42 -4.09 -3.26 0.44
N SER A 43 -3.81 -2.44 1.45
CA SER A 43 -4.67 -2.25 2.62
C SER A 43 -4.68 -0.79 3.05
N TRP A 44 -5.78 -0.33 3.63
CA TRP A 44 -5.92 1.00 4.23
C TRP A 44 -6.11 0.90 5.74
N ILE A 45 -5.44 1.77 6.48
CA ILE A 45 -5.50 1.82 7.94
C ILE A 45 -6.42 2.96 8.34
N GLU A 46 -7.59 2.63 8.90
CA GLU A 46 -8.66 3.60 9.16
C GLU A 46 -8.23 4.77 10.05
N ARG A 47 -7.39 4.51 11.06
CA ARG A 47 -6.96 5.54 12.02
C ARG A 47 -5.95 6.51 11.44
N THR A 48 -5.01 6.01 10.64
CA THR A 48 -3.92 6.84 10.12
C THR A 48 -4.24 7.36 8.72
N GLY A 49 -5.25 6.81 8.06
CA GLY A 49 -5.57 7.11 6.67
C GLY A 49 -4.58 6.49 5.68
N GLU A 50 -3.61 5.71 6.13
CA GLU A 50 -2.52 5.24 5.27
C GLU A 50 -2.98 4.10 4.36
N LEU A 51 -2.94 4.35 3.06
CA LEU A 51 -3.06 3.31 2.03
C LEU A 51 -1.66 2.78 1.73
N TYR A 52 -1.43 1.49 1.94
CA TYR A 52 -0.12 0.88 1.74
C TYR A 52 -0.22 -0.43 0.97
N ALA A 53 0.87 -0.79 0.30
CA ALA A 53 1.08 -2.10 -0.28
C ALA A 53 2.09 -2.88 0.55
N VAL A 54 1.89 -4.19 0.70
CA VAL A 54 2.84 -5.11 1.34
C VAL A 54 3.10 -6.31 0.45
N GLU A 55 4.36 -6.69 0.31
CA GLU A 55 4.76 -7.85 -0.49
C GLU A 55 4.27 -9.15 0.15
N VAL A 56 3.60 -9.97 -0.66
CA VAL A 56 3.15 -11.32 -0.30
C VAL A 56 4.28 -12.29 -0.67
N ALA A 57 5.37 -12.23 0.08
CA ALA A 57 6.48 -13.17 -0.04
C ALA A 57 6.22 -14.42 0.83
N PRO A 58 6.56 -15.63 0.36
CA PRO A 58 6.24 -16.86 1.10
C PRO A 58 7.01 -17.00 2.41
N LEU A 59 8.24 -16.47 2.52
CA LEU A 59 9.07 -16.54 3.74
C LEU A 59 10.11 -15.41 3.71
N GLY A 60 10.18 -14.55 4.74
CA GLY A 60 11.23 -13.55 4.91
C GLY A 60 10.76 -12.13 5.29
N HIS A 61 11.69 -11.16 5.21
CA HIS A 61 11.40 -9.74 5.39
C HIS A 61 10.43 -9.27 4.30
N ARG A 62 9.25 -8.82 4.71
CA ARG A 62 8.24 -8.26 3.80
C ARG A 62 8.51 -6.77 3.61
N ARG A 63 8.45 -6.33 2.36
CA ARG A 63 8.56 -4.91 2.02
C ARG A 63 7.17 -4.29 2.05
N ALA A 64 7.10 -3.05 2.51
CA ALA A 64 5.90 -2.23 2.43
C ALA A 64 6.18 -0.95 1.62
N ILE A 65 5.14 -0.40 1.01
CA ILE A 65 5.17 0.88 0.29
C ILE A 65 3.97 1.68 0.78
N LEU A 66 4.21 2.90 1.25
CA LEU A 66 3.13 3.85 1.50
C LEU A 66 2.69 4.47 0.17
N LEU A 67 1.45 4.23 -0.22
CA LEU A 67 0.87 4.68 -1.49
C LEU A 67 0.20 6.05 -1.37
N GLY A 68 -0.25 6.40 -0.17
CA GLY A 68 -0.86 7.68 0.11
C GLY A 68 -1.53 7.71 1.47
N GLN A 69 -2.12 8.87 1.78
CA GLN A 69 -2.91 9.08 2.98
C GLN A 69 -4.26 9.68 2.57
N TYR A 70 -5.34 9.02 2.98
CA TYR A 70 -6.72 9.33 2.65
C TYR A 70 -7.52 9.33 3.95
N ALA A 71 -8.25 10.39 4.20
CA ALA A 71 -8.96 10.58 5.46
C ALA A 71 -10.16 9.63 5.56
N GLU A 72 -10.79 9.35 4.42
CA GLU A 72 -12.02 8.59 4.36
C GLU A 72 -11.88 7.35 3.48
N ARG A 73 -12.60 6.30 3.86
CA ARG A 73 -12.64 5.04 3.12
C ARG A 73 -13.13 5.26 1.69
N ASP A 74 -14.14 6.10 1.51
CA ASP A 74 -14.78 6.35 0.22
C ASP A 74 -13.79 6.96 -0.79
N GLU A 75 -12.82 7.75 -0.33
CA GLU A 75 -11.73 8.27 -1.17
C GLU A 75 -10.86 7.15 -1.72
N VAL A 76 -10.56 6.15 -0.87
CA VAL A 76 -9.79 4.97 -1.27
C VAL A 76 -10.60 4.09 -2.21
N GLU A 77 -11.88 3.84 -1.93
CA GLU A 77 -12.73 3.04 -2.80
C GLU A 77 -12.89 3.68 -4.19
N ALA A 78 -13.08 4.99 -4.25
CA ALA A 78 -13.15 5.74 -5.50
C ALA A 78 -11.81 5.69 -6.27
N LEU A 79 -10.68 5.84 -5.58
CA LEU A 79 -9.35 5.73 -6.18
C LEU A 79 -9.11 4.32 -6.77
N LEU A 80 -9.64 3.31 -6.09
CA LEU A 80 -9.43 1.92 -6.43
C LEU A 80 -10.51 1.35 -7.35
N ASP A 81 -11.52 2.12 -7.76
CA ASP A 81 -12.65 1.62 -8.52
C ASP A 81 -12.23 0.77 -9.74
N GLY A 82 -12.90 -0.37 -9.92
CA GLY A 82 -12.59 -1.36 -10.97
C GLY A 82 -11.34 -2.22 -10.74
N TRP A 83 -10.60 -2.09 -9.63
CA TRP A 83 -9.37 -2.86 -9.39
C TRP A 83 -9.59 -4.38 -9.33
N ALA A 84 -10.74 -4.84 -8.84
CA ALA A 84 -11.03 -6.27 -8.72
C ALA A 84 -11.23 -6.95 -10.09
N GLU A 85 -11.53 -6.18 -11.13
CA GLU A 85 -11.78 -6.68 -12.48
C GLU A 85 -10.47 -6.85 -13.28
N ARG A 86 -9.40 -6.12 -12.91
CA ARG A 86 -8.10 -6.17 -13.59
C ARG A 86 -6.98 -5.95 -12.58
N PRO A 87 -5.93 -6.81 -12.53
CA PRO A 87 -4.85 -6.65 -11.58
C PRO A 87 -4.18 -5.28 -11.76
N MET A 88 -4.36 -4.42 -10.77
CA MET A 88 -3.78 -3.10 -10.75
C MET A 88 -2.28 -3.18 -10.49
N ARG A 89 -1.57 -2.21 -11.07
CA ARG A 89 -0.13 -2.10 -10.93
C ARG A 89 0.23 -0.99 -9.97
N ILE A 90 1.07 -1.31 -9.00
CA ILE A 90 1.64 -0.36 -8.03
C ILE A 90 2.70 0.47 -8.75
N GLY A 91 2.56 1.80 -8.64
CA GLY A 91 3.52 2.78 -9.10
C GLY A 91 2.94 4.20 -9.13
N PRO A 92 3.61 5.18 -9.76
CA PRO A 92 3.33 6.62 -9.60
C PRO A 92 1.92 7.04 -10.05
N MET A 93 1.21 6.18 -10.79
CA MET A 93 -0.18 6.43 -11.18
C MET A 93 -1.18 6.29 -10.02
N ILE A 94 -0.80 5.69 -8.88
CA ILE A 94 -1.67 5.65 -7.69
C ILE A 94 -1.53 6.96 -6.87
N ASN A 95 -0.51 7.78 -7.11
CA ASN A 95 -0.41 9.09 -6.44
C ASN A 95 0.51 10.12 -7.12
N PRO A 96 -0.03 11.16 -7.78
CA PRO A 96 0.75 12.33 -8.17
C PRO A 96 1.02 13.32 -7.01
N HIS A 97 0.42 13.13 -5.83
CA HIS A 97 0.46 14.08 -4.70
C HIS A 97 1.27 13.62 -3.48
N TYR A 98 1.80 12.39 -3.43
CA TYR A 98 2.69 11.98 -2.35
C TYR A 98 4.14 12.40 -2.63
N ILE A 99 4.43 13.67 -2.34
CA ILE A 99 5.79 14.15 -2.12
C ILE A 99 6.06 13.95 -0.63
N SER A 100 7.00 13.05 -0.30
CA SER A 100 7.45 12.82 1.08
C SER A 100 7.75 14.16 1.76
N PRO A 101 7.26 14.44 2.99
CA PRO A 101 7.78 15.53 3.79
C PRO A 101 9.16 15.08 4.27
N VAL A 102 10.17 15.34 3.45
CA VAL A 102 11.57 15.21 3.85
C VAL A 102 11.81 16.17 5.03
N SER A 103 12.19 15.62 6.18
CA SER A 103 12.84 16.34 7.28
C SER A 103 14.13 15.61 7.61
#